data_AF-A0A7X5WMC1-F1
#
_entry.id   AF-A0A7X5WMC1-F1
#
_cell.length_a   1.000
_cell.length_b   1.000
_cell.length_c   1.000
_cell.angle_alpha   90.00
_cell.angle_beta   90.00
_cell.angle_gamma   90.00
#
_symmetry.space_group_name_H-M   'P 1'
#
loop_
_entity.id
_entity.type
_entity.pdbx_description
1 polymer ?
#
loop_
_entity_poly.entity_id
_entity_poly.type
_entity_poly.pdbx_seq_one_letter_code
_entity_poly.pdbx_strand_id
1 'polypeptide(L)'
;VLGVPLDDIVVYAADTDMTPFDTGAYASSTTYISGMAVKRAAEEARRQIVERAALMLDEVPGGIELRDRGAWSTDGRSVTLAEIALHSLHQADQHQIMGTASYV
;
A
#
# COMPACT_ATOMS: atom_id res chain seq x y z
N VAL A 1 4.43 -5.63 3.86
CA VAL A 1 3.66 -5.39 2.63
C VAL A 1 4.13 -4.13 1.92
N LEU A 2 3.99 -2.94 2.53
CA LEU A 2 4.32 -1.66 1.89
C LEU A 2 5.78 -1.19 2.04
N GLY A 3 6.61 -1.83 2.88
CA GLY A 3 8.03 -1.47 3.04
C GLY A 3 8.28 -0.18 3.84
N VAL A 4 7.35 0.19 4.72
CA VAL A 4 7.42 1.40 5.57
C VAL A 4 7.42 1.02 7.06
N PRO A 5 8.01 1.85 7.94
CA PRO A 5 7.87 1.69 9.38
C PRO A 5 6.47 2.09 9.87
N LEU A 6 6.15 1.70 11.11
CA LEU A 6 4.84 1.95 11.70
C LEU A 6 4.51 3.44 11.84
N ASP A 7 5.53 4.29 12.07
CA ASP A 7 5.36 5.74 12.22
C ASP A 7 4.81 6.43 10.95
N ASP A 8 4.87 5.75 9.80
CA ASP A 8 4.33 6.23 8.54
C ASP A 8 2.87 5.77 8.32
N ILE A 9 2.27 5.04 9.27
CA ILE A 9 0.90 4.51 9.19
C ILE A 9 -0.02 5.27 10.13
N VAL A 10 -1.01 5.96 9.56
CA VAL A 10 -2.10 6.61 10.30
C VAL A 10 -3.31 5.70 10.32
N VAL A 11 -3.79 5.35 11.52
CA VAL A 11 -4.95 4.48 11.72
C VAL A 11 -6.16 5.31 12.13
N TYR A 12 -7.25 5.16 11.39
CA TYR A 12 -8.59 5.60 11.79
C TYR A 12 -9.37 4.39 12.28
N ALA A 13 -10.08 4.53 13.39
CA ALA A 13 -10.82 3.44 14.02
C ALA A 13 -12.13 3.93 14.62
N ALA A 14 -13.12 3.03 14.69
CA ALA A 14 -14.39 3.22 15.40
C ALA A 14 -15.23 4.44 14.94
N ASP A 15 -15.12 4.81 13.66
CA ASP A 15 -15.92 5.86 13.02
C ASP A 15 -16.74 5.22 11.91
N THR A 16 -18.05 5.13 12.06
CA THR A 16 -18.93 4.46 11.09
C THR A 16 -19.12 5.24 9.78
N ASP A 17 -18.78 6.53 9.75
CA ASP A 17 -18.83 7.32 8.52
C ASP A 17 -17.57 7.09 7.67
N MET A 18 -16.43 6.76 8.30
CA MET A 18 -15.14 6.63 7.63
C MET A 18 -14.59 5.21 7.53
N THR A 19 -14.95 4.31 8.45
CA THR A 19 -14.40 2.95 8.53
C THR A 19 -15.38 1.92 7.95
N PRO A 20 -14.92 0.94 7.14
CA PRO A 20 -15.78 -0.11 6.63
C PRO A 20 -16.40 -0.95 7.76
N PHE A 21 -17.50 -1.65 7.44
CA PHE A 21 -18.16 -2.54 8.38
C PHE A 21 -17.22 -3.62 8.93
N ASP A 22 -17.17 -3.74 10.25
CA ASP A 22 -16.52 -4.81 11.00
C ASP A 22 -17.55 -5.37 11.99
N THR A 23 -17.63 -6.70 12.13
CA THR A 23 -18.64 -7.33 13.00
C THR A 23 -18.36 -7.13 14.49
N GLY A 24 -17.23 -6.53 14.83
CA GLY A 24 -16.83 -6.16 16.19
C GLY A 24 -15.71 -7.04 16.73
N ALA A 25 -15.07 -6.55 17.79
CA ALA A 25 -14.01 -7.27 18.49
C ALA A 25 -14.57 -8.40 19.38
N TYR A 26 -15.01 -9.49 18.75
CA TYR A 26 -15.44 -10.72 19.42
C TYR A 26 -14.63 -11.94 18.92
N ALA A 27 -14.69 -13.02 19.71
CA ALA A 27 -14.03 -14.30 19.43
C ALA A 27 -12.50 -14.20 19.19
N SER A 28 -11.83 -13.16 19.72
CA SER A 28 -10.40 -12.90 19.48
C SER A 28 -10.02 -12.89 17.99
N SER A 29 -10.97 -12.53 17.12
CA SER A 29 -10.86 -12.76 15.67
C SER A 29 -10.26 -11.57 14.90
N THR A 30 -10.28 -10.36 15.49
CA THR A 30 -9.88 -9.10 14.84
C THR A 30 -8.49 -9.17 14.19
N THR A 31 -7.50 -9.72 14.89
CA THR A 31 -6.14 -9.85 14.34
C THR A 31 -6.10 -10.69 13.07
N TYR A 32 -6.92 -11.74 12.99
CA TYR A 32 -6.94 -12.62 11.85
C TYR A 32 -7.85 -12.07 10.74
N ILE A 33 -9.11 -11.76 11.03
CA ILE A 33 -10.08 -11.33 10.02
C ILE A 33 -9.75 -9.94 9.50
N SER A 34 -9.79 -8.91 10.36
CA SER A 34 -9.52 -7.53 9.97
C SER A 34 -8.06 -7.37 9.55
N GLY A 35 -7.13 -8.07 10.19
CA GLY A 35 -5.71 -8.08 9.79
C GLY A 35 -5.48 -8.66 8.39
N MET A 36 -6.17 -9.75 8.01
CA MET A 36 -6.10 -10.29 6.66
C MET A 36 -6.77 -9.38 5.62
N ALA A 37 -7.88 -8.73 5.98
CA ALA A 37 -8.51 -7.73 5.11
C ALA A 37 -7.55 -6.56 4.83
N VAL A 38 -6.90 -6.01 5.87
CA VAL A 38 -5.90 -4.94 5.72
C VAL A 38 -4.68 -5.41 4.94
N LYS A 39 -4.19 -6.64 5.15
CA LYS A 39 -3.09 -7.22 4.36
C LYS A 39 -3.42 -7.24 2.88
N ARG A 40 -4.61 -7.71 2.50
CA ARG A 40 -5.08 -7.73 1.10
C ARG A 40 -5.20 -6.33 0.51
N ALA A 41 -5.78 -5.39 1.27
CA ALA A 41 -5.87 -3.99 0.83
C ALA A 41 -4.48 -3.37 0.61
N ALA A 42 -3.53 -3.65 1.50
CA ALA A 42 -2.15 -3.20 1.37
C ALA A 42 -1.42 -3.88 0.19
N GLU A 43 -1.74 -5.13 -0.15
CA GLU A 43 -1.18 -5.82 -1.32
C GLU A 43 -1.67 -5.19 -2.63
N GLU A 44 -2.93 -4.75 -2.68
CA GLU A 44 -3.47 -4.01 -3.83
C GLU A 44 -2.80 -2.63 -3.98
N ALA A 45 -2.64 -1.89 -2.88
CA ALA A 45 -1.88 -0.64 -2.90
C ALA A 45 -0.41 -0.87 -3.29
N ARG A 46 0.23 -1.94 -2.79
CA ARG A 46 1.60 -2.34 -3.16
C ARG A 46 1.72 -2.55 -4.67
N ARG A 47 0.77 -3.24 -5.29
CA ARG A 47 0.78 -3.52 -6.74
C ARG A 47 0.86 -2.21 -7.53
N GLN A 48 0.01 -1.24 -7.19
CA GLN A 48 -0.02 0.07 -7.85
C GLN A 48 1.27 0.87 -7.62
N ILE A 49 1.83 0.85 -6.40
CA ILE A 49 3.12 1.49 -6.10
C ILE A 49 4.23 0.88 -6.95
N VAL A 50 4.28 -0.45 -7.03
CA VAL A 50 5.29 -1.20 -7.79
C VAL A 50 5.19 -0.94 -9.29
N GLU A 51 3.98 -0.94 -9.85
CA GLU A 51 3.74 -0.60 -11.25
C GLU A 51 4.19 0.82 -11.57
N ARG A 52 3.90 1.77 -10.68
CA ARG A 52 4.32 3.16 -10.84
C ARG A 52 5.84 3.33 -10.75
N ALA A 53 6.47 2.68 -9.77
CA ALA A 53 7.92 2.71 -9.61
C ALA A 53 8.64 2.08 -10.81
N ALA A 54 8.12 0.96 -11.32
CA ALA A 54 8.63 0.28 -12.50
C ALA A 54 8.63 1.21 -13.73
N LEU A 55 7.54 1.96 -13.93
CA LEU A 55 7.46 2.98 -14.97
C LEU A 55 8.52 4.08 -14.77
N MET A 56 8.68 4.60 -13.56
CA MET A 56 9.64 5.67 -13.26
C MET A 56 11.10 5.24 -13.42
N LEU A 57 11.39 3.96 -13.18
CA LEU A 57 12.73 3.37 -13.27
C LEU A 57 13.00 2.69 -14.62
N ASP A 58 12.04 2.68 -15.55
CA ASP A 58 12.12 1.94 -16.82
C ASP A 58 12.50 0.46 -16.61
N GLU A 59 11.77 -0.20 -15.70
CA GLU A 59 12.02 -1.57 -15.25
C GLU A 59 10.73 -2.40 -15.27
N VAL A 60 10.82 -3.73 -15.17
CA VAL A 60 9.64 -4.59 -15.01
C VAL A 60 9.13 -4.60 -13.55
N PRO A 61 7.81 -4.60 -13.31
CA PRO A 61 7.24 -4.63 -11.95
C PRO A 61 7.76 -5.77 -11.06
N GLY A 62 8.07 -6.93 -11.64
CA GLY A 62 8.63 -8.08 -10.91
C GLY A 62 10.03 -7.84 -10.35
N GLY A 63 10.76 -6.85 -10.86
CA GLY A 63 12.08 -6.45 -10.39
C GLY A 63 12.07 -5.40 -9.28
N ILE A 64 10.89 -4.96 -8.82
CA ILE A 64 10.76 -3.90 -7.82
C ILE A 64 10.48 -4.45 -6.42
N GLU A 65 11.34 -4.08 -5.48
CA GLU A 65 11.18 -4.36 -4.06
C GLU A 65 10.85 -3.09 -3.27
N LEU A 66 9.87 -3.17 -2.36
CA LEU A 66 9.56 -2.06 -1.46
C LEU A 66 10.25 -2.26 -0.11
N ARG A 67 11.14 -1.34 0.24
CA ARG A 67 11.84 -1.28 1.53
C ARG A 67 12.35 0.13 1.81
N ASP A 68 12.59 0.43 3.07
CA ASP A 68 13.22 1.69 3.51
C ASP A 68 12.50 2.95 2.97
N ARG A 69 11.15 2.93 2.92
CA ARG A 69 10.32 4.01 2.35
C ARG A 69 10.58 4.31 0.87
N GLY A 70 11.08 3.34 0.12
CA GLY A 70 11.31 3.44 -1.32
C GLY A 70 11.03 2.15 -2.08
N ALA A 71 11.02 2.29 -3.40
CA ALA A 71 10.99 1.20 -4.35
C ALA A 71 12.36 1.06 -5.01
N TRP A 72 12.90 -0.15 -4.98
CA TRP A 72 14.25 -0.47 -5.43
C TRP A 72 14.20 -1.43 -6.60
N SER A 73 14.94 -1.12 -7.66
CA SER A 73 15.22 -2.05 -8.76
C SER A 73 16.34 -3.01 -8.38
N THR A 74 16.42 -4.14 -9.08
CA THR A 74 17.48 -5.16 -8.94
C THR A 74 18.87 -4.63 -9.28
N ASP A 75 18.96 -3.57 -10.08
CA ASP A 75 20.22 -2.90 -10.44
C ASP A 75 20.68 -1.85 -9.41
N GLY A 76 19.92 -1.64 -8.33
CA GLY A 76 20.24 -0.73 -7.25
C GLY A 76 19.70 0.70 -7.41
N ARG A 77 19.07 1.05 -8.53
CA ARG A 77 18.33 2.32 -8.66
C ARG A 77 17.08 2.30 -7.77
N SER A 78 16.69 3.47 -7.28
CA SER A 78 15.52 3.59 -6.40
C SER A 78 14.78 4.90 -6.59
N VAL A 79 13.49 4.88 -6.27
CA VAL A 79 12.65 6.06 -6.09
C VAL A 79 11.95 5.98 -4.74
N THR A 80 11.78 7.11 -4.07
CA THR A 80 11.08 7.18 -2.78
C THR A 80 9.58 7.04 -2.97
N LEU A 81 8.86 6.59 -1.92
CA LEU A 81 7.40 6.56 -1.96
C LEU A 81 6.78 7.96 -2.16
N ALA A 82 7.46 9.01 -1.68
CA ALA A 82 7.04 10.40 -1.90
C ALA A 82 7.12 10.80 -3.37
N GLU A 83 8.19 10.44 -4.06
CA GLU A 83 8.35 10.69 -5.51
C GLU A 83 7.32 9.88 -6.31
N ILE A 84 7.07 8.62 -5.94
CA ILE A 84 6.04 7.80 -6.56
C ILE A 84 4.65 8.43 -6.42
N ALA A 85 4.30 8.89 -5.21
CA ALA A 85 3.03 9.55 -4.96
C ALA A 85 2.90 10.86 -5.75
N LEU A 86 3.96 11.67 -5.78
CA LEU A 86 3.99 12.91 -6.57
C LEU A 86 3.79 12.62 -8.06
N HIS A 87 4.49 11.61 -8.58
CA HIS A 87 4.39 11.23 -9.98
C HIS A 87 2.99 10.74 -10.34
N SER A 88 2.43 9.84 -9.53
CA SER A 88 1.10 9.26 -9.71
C SER A 88 -0.02 10.29 -9.60
N LEU A 89 0.11 11.30 -8.76
CA LEU A 89 -0.96 12.28 -8.52
C LEU A 89 -0.86 13.52 -9.40
N HIS A 90 0.35 13.93 -9.80
CA HIS A 90 0.56 15.26 -10.38
C HIS A 90 1.40 15.31 -11.65
N GLN A 91 2.14 14.26 -12.02
CA GLN A 91 3.09 14.35 -13.14
C GLN A 91 2.65 13.59 -14.39
N ALA A 92 2.24 12.32 -14.26
CA ALA A 92 1.85 11.52 -15.42
C ALA A 92 0.81 10.45 -15.08
N ASP A 93 -0.09 10.16 -16.02
CA ASP A 93 -1.15 9.14 -15.92
C ASP A 93 -1.84 9.15 -14.55
N GLN A 94 -2.46 10.30 -14.23
CA GLN A 94 -2.87 10.63 -12.87
C GLN A 94 -3.89 9.63 -12.33
N HIS A 95 -3.58 9.02 -11.18
CA HIS A 95 -4.53 8.26 -10.38
C HIS A 95 -4.10 8.20 -8.92
N GLN A 96 -5.07 7.94 -8.05
CA GLN A 96 -4.80 7.68 -6.64
C GLN A 96 -4.31 6.25 -6.44
N ILE A 97 -3.40 6.06 -5.49
CA ILE A 97 -2.97 4.75 -5.03
C ILE A 97 -3.86 4.38 -3.84
N MET A 98 -4.78 3.44 -4.05
CA MET A 98 -5.75 3.04 -3.03
C MET A 98 -6.02 1.54 -3.11
N GLY A 99 -6.24 0.91 -1.95
CA GLY A 99 -6.60 -0.49 -1.87
C GLY A 99 -7.80 -0.69 -0.93
N THR A 100 -8.75 -1.51 -1.36
CA THR A 100 -9.91 -1.94 -0.57
C THR A 100 -10.04 -3.44 -0.66
N ALA A 101 -10.25 -4.11 0.47
CA ALA A 101 -10.43 -5.56 0.49
C ALA A 101 -11.25 -6.01 1.69
N SER A 102 -11.75 -7.24 1.60
CA SER A 102 -12.44 -7.93 2.68
C SER A 102 -11.81 -9.32 2.92
N TYR A 103 -12.12 -9.89 4.08
CA TYR A 103 -11.74 -11.24 4.45
C TYR A 103 -12.90 -11.89 5.23
N VAL A 104 -13.19 -13.15 4.91
CA VAL A 104 -14.22 -13.99 5.53
C VAL A 104 -13.64 -15.34 5.86
#